data_AF-A0AAX2Z0X7-F1
#
_entry.id   AF-A0AAX2Z0X7-F1
#
_cell.length_a   1.000
_cell.length_b   1.000
_cell.length_c   1.000
_cell.angle_alpha   90.00
_cell.angle_beta   90.00
_cell.angle_gamma   90.00
#
_symmetry.space_group_name_H-M   'P 1'
#
loop_
_entity.id
_entity.type
_entity.pdbx_description
1 polymer ?
#
loop_
_entity_poly.entity_id
_entity_poly.type
_entity_poly.pdbx_seq_one_letter_code
_entity_poly.pdbx_strand_id
1 'polypeptide(L)'
;MKIKVKKEMRLDELIKWARENPDLSQGKIFFSTGFSDGFVRFHPNTNKCSTSSFIPIDIPFIVDIEKEVTEETKFDRLLEVYEIQEGVYMSALHTSISINERLENTFFPTKAFYILNDDLTMTLIWKDGELVE
;
A
#
# COMPACT_ATOMS: atom_id res chain seq x y z
N MET A 1 11.96 -6.22 0.14
CA MET A 1 11.19 -6.31 -1.13
C MET A 1 10.52 -4.96 -1.42
N LYS A 2 10.09 -4.72 -2.67
CA LYS A 2 9.27 -3.54 -3.00
C LYS A 2 7.88 -4.00 -3.44
N ILE A 3 6.85 -3.44 -2.83
CA ILE A 3 5.46 -3.71 -3.21
C ILE A 3 4.82 -2.46 -3.80
N LYS A 4 3.95 -2.67 -4.78
CA LYS A 4 3.05 -1.62 -5.29
C LYS A 4 1.78 -1.66 -4.47
N VAL A 5 1.48 -0.58 -3.77
CA VAL A 5 0.22 -0.41 -3.06
C VAL A 5 -0.55 0.76 -3.65
N LYS A 6 -1.85 0.58 -3.79
CA LYS A 6 -2.77 1.66 -4.15
C LYS A 6 -3.09 2.42 -2.89
N LYS A 7 -2.85 3.72 -2.91
CA LYS A 7 -3.23 4.61 -1.83
C LYS A 7 -4.23 5.63 -2.34
N GLU A 8 -5.35 5.74 -1.66
CA GLU A 8 -6.27 6.86 -1.86
C GLU A 8 -5.70 8.11 -1.19
N MET A 9 -5.72 9.22 -1.92
CA MET A 9 -5.26 10.52 -1.44
C MET A 9 -6.27 11.59 -1.84
N ARG A 10 -6.53 12.55 -0.95
CA ARG A 10 -7.22 13.80 -1.29
C ARG A 10 -6.29 14.72 -2.08
N LEU A 11 -6.85 15.80 -2.64
CA LEU A 11 -6.08 16.73 -3.48
C LEU A 11 -4.85 17.33 -2.75
N ASP A 12 -5.00 17.73 -1.50
CA ASP A 12 -3.92 18.28 -0.67
C ASP A 12 -2.84 17.25 -0.37
N GLU A 13 -3.24 16.02 -0.02
CA GLU A 13 -2.34 14.89 0.20
C GLU A 13 -1.57 14.52 -1.07
N LEU A 14 -2.25 14.50 -2.23
CA LEU A 14 -1.64 14.22 -3.53
C LEU A 14 -0.61 15.29 -3.90
N ILE A 15 -0.91 16.57 -3.68
CA ILE A 15 0.04 17.67 -3.93
C ILE A 15 1.26 17.55 -3.02
N LYS A 16 1.06 17.23 -1.74
CA LYS A 16 2.15 17.03 -0.79
C LYS A 16 3.03 15.84 -1.20
N TRP A 17 2.40 14.69 -1.47
CA TRP A 17 3.09 13.48 -1.91
C TRP A 17 3.89 13.72 -3.20
N ALA A 18 3.31 14.41 -4.19
CA ALA A 18 3.97 14.69 -5.46
C ALA A 18 5.21 15.57 -5.32
N ARG A 19 5.22 16.50 -4.34
CA ARG A 19 6.40 17.32 -4.01
C ARG A 19 7.51 16.52 -3.36
N GLU A 20 7.15 15.57 -2.48
CA GLU A 20 8.10 14.68 -1.81
C GLU A 20 8.65 13.60 -2.76
N ASN A 21 7.91 13.29 -3.83
CA ASN A 21 8.24 12.23 -4.79
C ASN A 21 8.24 12.75 -6.24
N PRO A 22 9.12 13.71 -6.59
CA PRO A 22 9.13 14.34 -7.92
C PRO A 22 9.35 13.33 -9.05
N ASP A 23 10.22 12.33 -8.85
CA ASP A 23 10.50 11.29 -9.85
C ASP A 23 9.28 10.40 -10.15
N LEU A 24 8.38 10.27 -9.18
CA LEU A 24 7.15 9.47 -9.31
C LEU A 24 5.95 10.29 -9.79
N SER A 25 5.99 11.62 -9.68
CA SER A 25 4.86 12.49 -9.97
C SER A 25 5.00 13.28 -11.27
N GLN A 26 6.20 13.72 -11.63
CA GLN A 26 6.41 14.60 -12.78
C GLN A 26 5.95 13.99 -14.10
N GLY A 27 5.19 14.76 -14.88
CA GLY A 27 4.65 14.34 -16.17
C GLY A 27 3.44 13.42 -16.08
N LYS A 28 3.01 12.99 -14.89
CA LYS A 28 1.89 12.08 -14.71
C LYS A 28 0.54 12.79 -14.55
N ILE A 29 -0.51 12.04 -14.86
CA ILE A 29 -1.91 12.41 -14.66
C ILE A 29 -2.52 11.41 -13.66
N PHE A 30 -3.13 11.92 -12.60
CA PHE A 30 -3.84 11.15 -11.58
C PHE A 30 -5.33 11.38 -11.73
N PHE A 31 -6.09 10.30 -11.85
CA PHE A 31 -7.54 10.34 -12.05
C PHE A 31 -8.28 10.15 -10.73
N SER A 32 -9.42 10.83 -10.61
CA SER A 32 -10.31 10.72 -9.46
C SER A 32 -11.20 9.48 -9.53
N THR A 33 -11.67 8.95 -8.39
CA THR A 33 -12.39 7.66 -8.31
C THR A 33 -13.91 7.73 -8.55
N GLY A 34 -14.47 8.87 -8.93
CA GLY A 34 -15.93 9.01 -9.06
C GLY A 34 -16.43 10.16 -9.92
N PHE A 35 -15.53 10.90 -10.57
CA PHE A 35 -15.89 12.00 -11.46
C PHE A 35 -15.21 11.76 -12.80
N SER A 36 -16.01 11.51 -13.85
CA SER A 36 -15.58 10.99 -15.15
C SER A 36 -14.42 11.75 -15.79
N ASP A 37 -14.24 13.02 -15.41
CA ASP A 37 -13.24 13.93 -15.97
C ASP A 37 -12.36 14.60 -14.89
N GLY A 38 -12.39 14.11 -13.65
CA GLY A 38 -11.60 14.64 -12.53
C GLY A 38 -10.16 14.16 -12.61
N PHE A 39 -9.21 15.07 -12.85
CA PHE A 39 -7.79 14.72 -12.85
C PHE A 39 -6.87 15.82 -12.30
N VAL A 40 -5.70 15.41 -11.84
CA VAL A 40 -4.57 16.29 -11.52
C VAL A 40 -3.38 15.90 -12.38
N ARG A 41 -2.82 16.85 -13.11
CA ARG A 41 -1.61 16.67 -13.92
C ARG A 41 -0.46 17.44 -13.31
N PHE A 42 0.66 16.77 -13.06
CA PHE A 42 1.92 17.43 -12.70
C PHE A 42 2.75 17.65 -13.96
N HIS A 43 3.10 18.91 -14.23
CA HIS A 43 3.80 19.26 -15.46
C HIS A 43 5.29 18.90 -15.35
N PRO A 44 5.86 18.21 -16.36
CA PRO A 44 7.25 17.76 -16.31
C PRO A 44 8.20 18.96 -16.24
N ASN A 45 9.31 18.82 -15.51
CA ASN A 45 10.36 19.84 -15.38
C ASN A 45 9.87 21.21 -14.87
N THR A 46 8.74 21.24 -14.16
CA THR A 46 8.20 22.45 -13.55
C THR A 46 7.61 22.14 -12.18
N ASN A 47 7.50 23.14 -11.31
CA ASN A 47 6.76 23.02 -10.05
C ASN A 47 5.29 23.45 -10.23
N LYS A 48 4.63 22.99 -11.31
CA LYS A 48 3.25 23.36 -11.66
C LYS A 48 2.39 22.11 -11.77
N CYS A 49 1.16 22.21 -11.30
CA CYS A 49 0.12 21.22 -11.57
C CYS A 49 -1.13 21.92 -12.12
N SER A 50 -1.93 21.17 -12.87
CA SER A 50 -3.25 21.59 -13.33
C SER A 50 -4.30 20.58 -12.88
N THR A 51 -5.46 21.08 -12.49
CA THR A 51 -6.65 20.27 -12.25
C THR A 51 -7.58 20.38 -13.45
N SER A 52 -8.51 19.44 -13.62
CA SER A 52 -9.68 19.70 -14.46
C SER A 52 -10.51 20.87 -13.91
N SER A 53 -11.36 21.46 -14.76
CA SER A 53 -12.03 22.75 -14.49
C SER A 53 -12.81 22.78 -13.16
N PHE A 54 -13.46 21.68 -12.82
CA PHE A 54 -14.19 21.55 -11.56
C PHE A 54 -13.88 20.19 -10.96
N ILE A 55 -13.28 20.18 -9.77
CA ILE A 55 -13.03 18.96 -9.00
C ILE A 55 -13.52 19.21 -7.57
N PRO A 56 -14.35 18.33 -7.01
CA PRO A 56 -14.69 18.39 -5.59
C PRO A 56 -13.42 18.27 -4.73
N ILE A 57 -13.29 19.10 -3.70
CA ILE A 57 -12.10 19.11 -2.84
C ILE A 57 -11.88 17.77 -2.10
N ASP A 58 -12.98 17.06 -1.81
CA ASP A 58 -12.98 15.79 -1.08
C ASP A 58 -12.90 14.55 -1.98
N ILE A 59 -12.73 14.71 -3.30
CA ILE A 59 -12.67 13.54 -4.18
C ILE A 59 -11.35 12.76 -4.00
N PRO A 60 -11.39 11.42 -3.90
CA PRO A 60 -10.17 10.63 -3.80
C PRO A 60 -9.48 10.47 -5.16
N PHE A 61 -8.15 10.41 -5.13
CA PHE A 61 -7.28 9.98 -6.22
C PHE A 61 -6.56 8.70 -5.82
N ILE A 62 -6.51 7.72 -6.72
CA ILE A 62 -5.71 6.50 -6.51
C ILE A 62 -4.29 6.73 -7.03
N VAL A 63 -3.32 6.56 -6.14
CA VAL A 63 -1.89 6.65 -6.46
C VAL A 63 -1.26 5.28 -6.23
N ASP A 64 -0.64 4.72 -7.26
CA ASP A 64 0.24 3.56 -7.12
C ASP A 64 1.58 4.02 -6.55
N ILE A 65 1.87 3.63 -5.30
CA ILE A 65 3.14 3.92 -4.64
C ILE A 65 3.96 2.63 -4.51
N GLU A 66 5.25 2.72 -4.82
CA GLU A 66 6.20 1.66 -4.45
C GLU A 66 6.65 1.90 -3.01
N LYS A 67 6.36 0.95 -2.13
CA LYS A 67 6.80 0.97 -0.74
C LYS A 67 7.86 -0.09 -0.55
N GLU A 68 9.00 0.32 0.01
CA GLU A 68 10.00 -0.64 0.50
C GLU A 68 9.45 -1.32 1.75
N VAL A 69 9.53 -2.66 1.74
CA VAL A 69 9.06 -3.52 2.81
C VAL A 69 10.22 -4.35 3.33
N THR A 70 10.38 -4.28 4.63
CA THR A 70 11.29 -5.06 5.46
C THR A 70 10.48 -5.82 6.53
N GLU A 71 11.09 -6.79 7.20
CA GLU A 71 10.43 -7.52 8.29
C GLU A 71 10.10 -6.63 9.50
N GLU A 72 10.77 -5.46 9.60
CA GLU A 72 10.54 -4.42 10.61
C GLU A 72 9.41 -3.44 10.23
N THR A 73 8.92 -3.49 8.99
CA THR A 73 7.85 -2.60 8.55
C THR A 73 6.57 -2.94 9.31
N LYS A 74 5.94 -1.95 9.96
CA LYS A 74 4.62 -2.13 10.58
C LYS A 74 3.52 -2.10 9.51
N PHE A 75 2.59 -3.04 9.62
CA PHE A 75 1.45 -3.18 8.72
C PHE A 75 0.14 -3.07 9.50
N ASP A 76 -0.82 -2.33 8.96
CA ASP A 76 -2.15 -2.20 9.55
C ASP A 76 -3.06 -3.41 9.27
N ARG A 77 -2.73 -4.22 8.26
CA ARG A 77 -3.50 -5.41 7.87
C ARG A 77 -2.59 -6.58 7.49
N LEU A 78 -1.83 -7.07 8.49
CA LEU A 78 -0.93 -8.21 8.33
C LEU A 78 -1.71 -9.52 8.56
N LEU A 79 -1.98 -10.27 7.49
CA LEU A 79 -2.60 -11.57 7.59
C LEU A 79 -1.53 -12.64 7.78
N GLU A 80 -1.59 -13.33 8.89
CA GLU A 80 -0.76 -14.50 9.20
C GLU A 80 -1.49 -15.77 8.80
N VAL A 81 -0.79 -16.70 8.16
CA VAL A 81 -1.21 -18.10 8.02
C VAL A 81 -0.28 -18.96 8.85
N TYR A 82 -0.82 -19.75 9.77
CA TYR A 82 -0.08 -20.61 10.67
C TYR A 82 -0.72 -22.00 10.77
N GLU A 83 0.08 -22.98 11.19
CA GLU A 83 -0.34 -24.38 11.27
C GLU A 83 -0.48 -24.79 12.75
N ILE A 84 -1.69 -25.17 13.17
CA ILE A 84 -1.94 -25.59 14.56
C ILE A 84 -1.65 -27.08 14.79
N GLN A 85 -1.83 -27.88 13.74
CA GLN A 85 -1.58 -29.31 13.65
C GLN A 85 -1.26 -29.62 12.19
N GLU A 86 -0.59 -30.75 11.93
CA GLU A 86 -0.20 -31.14 10.56
C GLU A 86 -1.40 -31.11 9.60
N GLY A 87 -1.29 -30.29 8.55
CA GLY A 87 -2.33 -30.07 7.54
C GLY A 87 -3.49 -29.18 7.97
N VAL A 88 -3.52 -28.68 9.21
CA VAL A 88 -4.58 -27.82 9.75
C VAL A 88 -4.09 -26.38 9.83
N TYR A 89 -4.47 -25.61 8.81
CA TYR A 89 -4.11 -24.19 8.69
C TYR A 89 -5.18 -23.29 9.27
N MET A 90 -4.73 -22.26 9.99
CA MET A 90 -5.54 -21.16 10.50
C MET A 90 -4.96 -19.84 10.02
N SER A 91 -5.77 -18.78 10.10
CA SER A 91 -5.30 -17.43 9.81
C SER A 91 -5.75 -16.43 10.86
N ALA A 92 -4.94 -15.39 11.04
CA ALA A 92 -5.22 -14.28 11.95
C ALA A 92 -4.82 -12.96 11.28
N LEU A 93 -5.65 -11.94 11.43
CA LEU A 93 -5.36 -10.60 10.96
C LEU A 93 -4.82 -9.76 12.13
N HIS A 94 -3.65 -9.17 11.94
CA HIS A 94 -2.99 -8.32 12.93
C HIS A 94 -2.88 -6.88 12.42
N THR A 95 -2.98 -5.94 13.35
CA THR A 95 -2.97 -4.50 13.07
C THR A 95 -1.79 -3.82 13.74
N SER A 96 -1.10 -2.95 13.00
CA SER A 96 0.00 -2.10 13.46
C SER A 96 1.18 -2.89 14.07
N ILE A 97 1.47 -4.06 13.50
CA ILE A 97 2.56 -4.96 13.90
C ILE A 97 3.50 -5.24 12.72
N SER A 98 4.77 -5.52 13.00
CA SER A 98 5.75 -6.00 12.00
C SER A 98 5.79 -7.53 11.92
N ILE A 99 6.51 -8.07 10.92
CA ILE A 99 6.72 -9.52 10.80
C ILE A 99 7.57 -10.01 11.98
N ASN A 100 8.65 -9.31 12.32
CA ASN A 100 9.54 -9.71 13.41
C ASN A 100 8.85 -9.66 14.77
N GLU A 101 8.11 -8.58 15.07
CA GLU A 101 7.30 -8.49 16.30
C GLU A 101 6.31 -9.65 16.40
N ARG A 102 5.73 -10.09 15.27
CA ARG A 102 4.77 -11.19 15.26
C ARG A 102 5.44 -12.55 15.43
N LEU A 103 6.57 -12.79 14.75
CA LEU A 103 7.35 -14.03 14.84
C LEU A 103 7.93 -14.24 16.25
N GLU A 104 8.32 -13.18 16.95
CA GLU A 104 8.78 -13.25 18.35
C GLU A 104 7.67 -13.67 19.32
N ASN A 105 6.40 -13.48 18.96
CA ASN A 105 5.25 -13.72 19.83
C ASN A 105 4.32 -14.83 19.30
N THR A 106 4.83 -15.77 18.51
CA THR A 106 4.01 -16.86 17.95
C THR A 106 4.16 -18.17 18.72
N PHE A 107 3.03 -18.83 18.99
CA PHE A 107 2.99 -20.16 19.60
C PHE A 107 2.99 -21.28 18.56
N PHE A 108 2.51 -20.99 17.35
CA PHE A 108 2.37 -21.95 16.27
C PHE A 108 3.32 -21.62 15.12
N PRO A 109 3.81 -22.62 14.37
CA PRO A 109 4.63 -22.38 13.19
C PRO A 109 3.91 -21.53 12.16
N THR A 110 4.37 -20.28 12.00
CA THR A 110 3.92 -19.40 10.93
C THR A 110 4.42 -19.93 9.58
N LYS A 111 3.55 -19.91 8.57
CA LYS A 111 3.83 -20.42 7.22
C LYS A 111 3.98 -19.30 6.21
N ALA A 112 3.21 -18.24 6.36
CA ALA A 112 3.25 -17.10 5.46
C ALA A 112 2.67 -15.84 6.11
N PHE A 113 3.12 -14.69 5.64
CA PHE A 113 2.45 -13.40 5.86
C PHE A 113 2.01 -12.77 4.55
N TYR A 114 0.82 -12.20 4.58
CA TYR A 114 0.23 -11.44 3.49
C TYR A 114 -0.18 -10.06 3.96
N ILE A 115 -0.21 -9.10 3.03
CA ILE A 115 -0.93 -7.85 3.21
C ILE A 115 -2.34 -8.05 2.67
N LEU A 116 -3.36 -7.77 3.48
CA LEU A 116 -4.74 -7.71 3.03
C LEU A 116 -5.03 -6.30 2.47
N ASN A 117 -5.17 -6.21 1.14
CA ASN A 117 -5.42 -4.97 0.43
C ASN A 117 -6.86 -4.47 0.64
N ASP A 118 -7.14 -3.22 0.28
CA ASP A 118 -8.48 -2.62 0.41
C ASP A 118 -9.55 -3.31 -0.45
N ASP A 119 -9.16 -3.90 -1.58
CA ASP A 119 -10.02 -4.69 -2.46
C ASP A 119 -10.16 -6.16 -2.01
N LEU A 120 -9.72 -6.48 -0.80
CA LEU A 120 -9.69 -7.82 -0.20
C LEU A 120 -8.79 -8.82 -0.92
N THR A 121 -8.01 -8.39 -1.91
CA THR A 121 -6.92 -9.22 -2.44
C THR A 121 -5.78 -9.32 -1.41
N MET A 122 -4.95 -10.34 -1.55
CA MET A 122 -3.82 -10.57 -0.67
C MET A 122 -2.51 -10.52 -1.45
N THR A 123 -1.52 -9.85 -0.89
CA THR A 123 -0.15 -9.82 -1.43
C THR A 123 0.75 -10.61 -0.50
N LEU A 124 1.31 -11.72 -0.98
CA LEU A 124 2.30 -12.50 -0.22
C LEU A 124 3.56 -11.66 -0.05
N ILE A 125 4.04 -11.52 1.19
CA ILE A 125 5.25 -10.73 1.48
C ILE A 125 6.33 -11.51 2.19
N TRP A 126 5.99 -12.61 2.85
CA TRP A 126 6.95 -13.44 3.59
C TRP A 126 6.51 -14.89 3.56
N LYS A 127 7.45 -15.80 3.35
CA LYS A 127 7.21 -17.25 3.34
C LYS A 127 8.50 -17.99 3.66
N ASP A 128 8.38 -19.13 4.34
CA ASP A 128 9.48 -20.09 4.53
C ASP A 128 10.76 -19.49 5.16
N GLY A 129 10.62 -18.44 5.99
CA GLY A 129 11.75 -17.81 6.69
C GLY A 129 12.28 -16.53 6.05
N GLU A 130 11.74 -16.11 4.91
CA GLU A 130 12.27 -14.97 4.14
C GLU A 130 11.18 -14.09 3.52
N LEU A 131 11.52 -12.83 3.27
CA LEU A 131 10.69 -11.94 2.45
C LEU A 131 10.68 -12.43 1.00
N VAL A 132 9.49 -12.41 0.38
CA VAL A 132 9.35 -12.73 -1.04
C VAL A 132 9.88 -11.57 -1.88
N GLU A 133 10.56 -11.84 -3.00
CA GLU A 133 11.15 -10.81 -3.87
C GLU A 133 10.15 -10.21 -4.87
#